data_AF-A0A4R6CUW3-F1
#
_entry.id   AF-A0A4R6CUW3-F1
#
_cell.length_a   1.000
_cell.length_b   1.000
_cell.length_c   1.000
_cell.angle_alpha   90.00
_cell.angle_beta   90.00
_cell.angle_gamma   90.00
#
_symmetry.space_group_name_H-M   'P 1'
#
loop_
_entity.id
_entity.type
_entity.pdbx_description
1 polymer ?
#
loop_
_entity_poly.entity_id
_entity_poly.type
_entity_poly.pdbx_seq_one_letter_code
_entity_poly.pdbx_strand_id
1 'polypeptide(L)'
;MAKTQQKETLTEDEKKKQIYDMVDNLVKKSHVALDQMANFTQEQVDKICEAVATAGEQNAYPLAKMAVEETKRGVVEDKTTKNMYASENIWNSLRHEKTVGVY
;
A
#
# COMPACT_ATOMS: atom_id res chain seq x y z
N MET A 1 -37.02 2.61 24.44
CA MET A 1 -36.29 3.77 24.96
C MET A 1 -34.88 3.74 24.37
N ALA A 2 -34.55 4.73 23.54
CA ALA A 2 -33.31 4.81 22.79
C ALA A 2 -32.13 5.14 23.71
N LYS A 3 -31.06 4.35 23.65
CA LYS A 3 -29.75 4.77 24.13
C LYS A 3 -29.04 5.47 22.97
N THR A 4 -29.29 6.77 22.84
CA THR A 4 -28.52 7.65 21.96
C THR A 4 -27.11 7.74 22.53
N GLN A 5 -26.15 7.03 21.94
CA GLN A 5 -24.74 7.24 22.23
C GLN A 5 -24.37 8.63 21.71
N GLN A 6 -24.05 9.53 22.64
CA GLN A 6 -23.44 10.81 22.34
C GLN A 6 -22.07 10.54 21.70
N LYS A 7 -21.89 10.94 20.44
CA LYS A 7 -20.56 11.04 19.82
C LYS A 7 -19.89 12.26 20.46
N GLU A 8 -19.01 12.04 21.42
CA GLU A 8 -18.08 13.08 21.87
C GLU A 8 -17.17 13.47 20.70
N THR A 9 -17.32 14.70 20.23
CA THR A 9 -16.44 15.30 19.23
C THR A 9 -15.13 15.72 19.88
N LEU A 10 -14.03 15.07 19.49
CA LEU A 10 -12.65 15.44 19.84
C LEU A 10 -12.38 16.93 19.54
N THR A 11 -11.63 17.59 20.41
CA THR A 11 -11.10 18.93 20.16
C THR A 11 -10.10 18.91 19.00
N GLU A 12 -9.85 20.07 18.37
CA GLU A 12 -8.91 20.17 17.25
C GLU A 12 -7.48 19.74 17.62
N ASP A 13 -7.05 20.00 18.86
CA ASP A 13 -5.73 19.58 19.35
C ASP A 13 -5.66 18.07 19.61
N GLU A 14 -6.75 17.46 20.09
CA GLU A 14 -6.85 16.00 20.25
C GLU A 14 -6.88 15.28 18.90
N LYS A 15 -7.58 15.83 17.89
CA LYS A 15 -7.54 15.30 16.51
C LYS A 15 -6.14 15.37 15.92
N LYS A 16 -5.45 16.51 16.07
CA LYS A 16 -4.06 16.65 15.60
C LYS A 16 -3.16 15.63 16.28
N LYS A 17 -3.25 15.52 17.61
CA LYS A 17 -2.47 14.54 18.37
C LYS A 17 -2.75 13.12 17.90
N GLN A 18 -4.02 12.75 17.68
CA GLN A 18 -4.39 11.45 17.15
C GLN A 18 -3.77 11.16 15.77
N ILE A 19 -3.77 12.15 14.86
CA ILE A 19 -3.14 12.03 13.54
C ILE A 19 -1.63 11.83 13.68
N TYR A 20 -0.97 12.64 14.52
CA TYR A 20 0.47 12.50 14.77
C TYR A 20 0.81 11.12 15.36
N ASP A 21 0.06 10.68 16.36
CA ASP A 21 0.25 9.37 16.99
C ASP A 21 0.02 8.24 15.98
N MET A 22 -0.99 8.36 15.09
CA MET A 22 -1.23 7.37 14.04
C MET A 22 -0.06 7.27 13.07
N VAL A 23 0.43 8.41 12.57
CA VAL A 23 1.55 8.45 11.61
C VAL A 23 2.82 7.93 12.26
N ASP A 24 3.16 8.39 13.47
CA ASP A 24 4.35 7.96 14.21
C ASP A 24 4.35 6.46 14.48
N ASN A 25 3.19 5.90 14.84
CA ASN A 25 3.04 4.45 15.03
C ASN A 25 3.25 3.65 13.73
N LEU A 26 2.77 4.15 12.59
CA LEU A 26 3.01 3.49 11.29
C LEU A 26 4.49 3.53 10.93
N VAL A 27 5.14 4.69 11.08
CA VAL A 27 6.57 4.87 10.79
C VAL A 27 7.43 3.95 11.67
N LYS A 28 7.15 3.88 12.98
CA LYS A 28 7.86 2.98 13.90
C LYS A 28 7.74 1.51 13.47
N LYS A 29 6.54 1.06 13.09
CA LYS A 29 6.33 -0.31 12.60
C LYS A 29 7.08 -0.57 11.29
N SER A 30 7.10 0.40 10.38
CA SER A 30 7.84 0.29 9.12
C SER A 30 9.34 0.15 9.33
N HIS A 31 9.94 0.86 10.29
CA HIS A 31 11.36 0.70 10.61
C HIS A 31 11.67 -0.72 11.13
N VAL A 32 10.84 -1.24 12.03
CA VAL A 32 11.02 -2.62 12.53
C VAL A 32 10.91 -3.64 11.40
N ALA A 33 9.95 -3.48 10.48
CA ALA A 33 9.81 -4.36 9.32
C ALA A 33 11.00 -4.24 8.35
N LEU A 34 11.53 -3.02 8.13
CA LEU A 34 12.70 -2.77 7.29
C LEU A 34 13.95 -3.44 7.86
N ASP A 35 14.19 -3.30 9.17
CA ASP A 35 15.33 -3.93 9.85
C ASP A 35 15.27 -5.47 9.75
N GLN A 36 14.06 -6.05 9.79
CA GLN A 36 13.87 -7.48 9.56
C GLN A 36 14.15 -7.88 8.11
N MET A 37 13.62 -7.11 7.16
CA MET A 37 13.79 -7.35 5.72
C MET A 37 15.25 -7.20 5.27
N ALA A 38 16.07 -6.40 5.97
CA ALA A 38 17.50 -6.25 5.69
C ALA A 38 18.30 -7.58 5.76
N ASN A 39 17.76 -8.60 6.44
CA ASN A 39 18.38 -9.91 6.57
C ASN A 39 17.84 -10.95 5.57
N PHE A 40 16.98 -10.54 4.63
CA PHE A 40 16.39 -11.46 3.67
C PHE A 40 17.36 -11.82 2.54
N THR A 41 17.23 -13.02 2.00
CA THR A 41 17.92 -13.43 0.78
C THR A 41 17.25 -12.83 -0.45
N GLN A 42 17.97 -12.84 -1.58
CA GLN A 42 17.41 -12.38 -2.87
C GLN A 42 16.10 -13.12 -3.19
N GLU A 43 16.05 -14.44 -3.00
CA GLU A 43 14.86 -15.25 -3.28
C GLU A 43 13.67 -14.88 -2.38
N GLN A 44 13.93 -14.49 -1.13
CA GLN A 44 12.88 -14.04 -0.23
C GLN A 44 12.32 -12.68 -0.65
N VAL A 45 13.20 -11.75 -1.04
CA VAL A 45 12.79 -10.43 -1.57
C VAL A 45 12.01 -10.60 -2.87
N ASP A 46 12.52 -11.41 -3.81
CA ASP A 46 11.88 -11.67 -5.09
C ASP A 46 10.49 -12.27 -4.91
N LYS A 47 10.35 -13.23 -3.99
CA LYS A 47 9.06 -13.86 -3.68
C LYS A 47 8.04 -12.86 -3.13
N ILE A 48 8.48 -11.89 -2.32
CA ILE A 48 7.60 -10.83 -1.81
C ILE A 48 7.17 -9.92 -2.95
N CYS A 49 8.11 -9.46 -3.77
CA CYS A 49 7.83 -8.60 -4.91
C CYS A 49 6.89 -9.27 -5.93
N GLU A 50 7.11 -10.56 -6.22
CA GLU A 50 6.25 -11.35 -7.09
C GLU A 50 4.82 -11.45 -6.52
N ALA A 51 4.69 -11.72 -5.22
CA ALA A 51 3.37 -11.79 -4.57
C ALA A 51 2.63 -10.44 -4.63
N VAL A 52 3.35 -9.32 -4.45
CA VAL A 52 2.77 -7.96 -4.57
C VAL A 52 2.34 -7.68 -6.02
N ALA A 53 3.18 -7.99 -6.99
CA ALA A 53 2.88 -7.85 -8.41
C ALA A 53 1.63 -8.65 -8.81
N THR A 54 1.57 -9.95 -8.45
CA THR A 54 0.41 -10.80 -8.73
C THR A 54 -0.86 -10.29 -8.05
N ALA A 55 -0.77 -9.81 -6.80
CA ALA A 55 -1.93 -9.25 -6.12
C ALA A 55 -2.43 -7.94 -6.79
N GLY A 56 -1.51 -7.10 -7.26
CA GLY A 56 -1.81 -5.88 -8.02
C GLY A 56 -2.50 -6.17 -9.35
N GLU A 57 -2.01 -7.18 -10.07
CA GLU A 57 -2.59 -7.67 -11.32
C GLU A 57 -4.03 -8.19 -11.09
N GLN A 58 -4.21 -9.11 -10.15
CA GLN A 58 -5.52 -9.72 -9.85
C GLN A 58 -6.57 -8.68 -9.41
N ASN A 59 -6.14 -7.57 -8.81
CA ASN A 59 -7.01 -6.51 -8.30
C ASN A 59 -7.01 -5.25 -9.17
N ALA A 60 -6.42 -5.28 -10.37
CA ALA A 60 -6.27 -4.09 -11.22
C ALA A 60 -7.61 -3.39 -11.50
N TYR A 61 -8.65 -4.17 -11.83
CA TYR A 61 -9.99 -3.63 -12.11
C TYR A 61 -10.73 -3.14 -10.85
N PRO A 62 -10.84 -3.92 -9.75
CA PRO A 62 -11.43 -3.43 -8.50
C PRO A 62 -10.80 -2.12 -8.00
N LEU A 63 -9.46 -2.03 -8.01
CA LEU A 63 -8.73 -0.83 -7.61
C LEU A 63 -9.02 0.36 -8.53
N ALA A 64 -9.11 0.12 -9.84
CA ALA A 64 -9.46 1.16 -10.80
C ALA A 64 -10.87 1.71 -10.55
N LYS A 65 -11.85 0.83 -10.28
CA LYS A 65 -13.22 1.23 -9.95
C LYS A 65 -13.26 2.07 -8.67
N MET A 66 -12.63 1.61 -7.59
CA MET A 66 -12.56 2.37 -6.34
C MET A 66 -11.96 3.76 -6.54
N ALA A 67 -10.88 3.87 -7.32
CA ALA A 67 -10.24 5.14 -7.60
C ALA A 67 -11.14 6.12 -8.38
N VAL A 68 -11.91 5.66 -9.38
CA VAL A 68 -12.89 6.52 -10.08
C VAL A 68 -14.03 6.90 -9.14
N GLU A 69 -14.52 5.96 -8.33
CA GLU A 69 -15.63 6.19 -7.40
C GLU A 69 -15.27 7.22 -6.33
N GLU A 70 -14.05 7.17 -5.79
CA GLU A 70 -13.56 8.11 -4.77
C GLU A 70 -13.22 9.47 -5.38
N THR A 71 -12.40 9.49 -6.44
CA THR A 71 -11.86 10.75 -6.97
C THR A 71 -12.76 11.45 -7.99
N LYS A 72 -13.75 10.73 -8.54
CA LYS A 72 -14.61 11.18 -9.67
C LYS A 72 -13.82 11.60 -10.91
N ARG A 73 -12.62 11.06 -11.12
CA ARG A 73 -11.70 11.47 -12.21
C ARG A 73 -11.18 10.28 -13.02
N GLY A 74 -11.13 10.47 -14.34
CA GLY A 74 -10.65 9.48 -15.31
C GLY A 74 -11.69 8.40 -15.60
N VAL A 75 -11.28 7.38 -16.35
CA VAL A 75 -12.11 6.22 -16.71
C VAL A 75 -11.52 4.92 -16.15
N VAL A 76 -12.37 3.92 -15.94
CA VAL A 76 -12.00 2.67 -15.25
C VAL A 76 -11.02 1.86 -16.09
N GLU A 77 -11.23 1.84 -17.41
CA GLU A 77 -10.42 1.09 -18.38
C GLU A 77 -8.97 1.60 -18.38
N ASP A 78 -8.77 2.92 -18.49
CA ASP A 78 -7.44 3.52 -18.46
C ASP A 78 -6.71 3.27 -17.13
N LYS A 79 -7.43 3.34 -16.01
CA LYS A 79 -6.86 3.05 -14.69
C LYS A 79 -6.56 1.56 -14.51
N THR A 80 -7.36 0.68 -15.09
CA THR A 80 -7.09 -0.76 -15.10
C THR A 80 -5.80 -1.03 -15.86
N THR A 81 -5.64 -0.45 -17.06
CA THR A 81 -4.39 -0.54 -17.84
C THR A 81 -3.19 0.00 -17.07
N LYS A 82 -3.33 1.12 -16.35
CA LYS A 82 -2.26 1.66 -15.48
C LYS A 82 -1.89 0.71 -14.35
N ASN A 83 -2.87 0.10 -13.69
CA ASN A 83 -2.64 -0.85 -12.61
C ASN A 83 -1.95 -2.13 -13.13
N MET A 84 -2.41 -2.65 -14.28
CA MET A 84 -1.77 -3.79 -14.95
C MET A 84 -0.33 -3.46 -15.35
N TYR A 85 -0.09 -2.30 -15.95
CA TYR A 85 1.25 -1.87 -16.31
C TYR A 85 2.20 -1.80 -15.10
N ALA A 86 1.76 -1.21 -14.00
CA ALA A 86 2.55 -1.11 -12.79
C ALA A 86 2.83 -2.47 -12.13
N SER A 87 1.91 -3.42 -12.24
CA SER A 87 2.01 -4.71 -11.56
C SER A 87 2.76 -5.75 -12.40
N GLU A 88 2.53 -5.78 -13.72
CA GLU A 88 3.11 -6.78 -14.62
C GLU A 88 4.39 -6.26 -15.30
N ASN A 89 4.31 -5.15 -16.02
CA ASN A 89 5.42 -4.68 -16.85
C ASN A 89 6.61 -4.22 -16.02
N ILE A 90 6.36 -3.47 -14.94
CA ILE A 90 7.44 -3.03 -14.04
C ILE A 90 8.08 -4.22 -13.35
N TRP A 91 7.30 -5.16 -12.82
CA TRP A 91 7.86 -6.37 -12.20
C TRP A 91 8.70 -7.18 -13.19
N ASN A 92 8.21 -7.40 -14.41
CA ASN A 92 8.95 -8.11 -15.44
C ASN A 92 10.28 -7.43 -15.79
N SER A 93 10.36 -6.10 -15.71
CA SER A 93 11.61 -5.36 -15.92
C SER A 93 12.61 -5.48 -14.76
N LEU A 94 12.15 -5.74 -13.54
CA LEU A 94 12.98 -5.73 -12.33
C LEU A 94 13.32 -7.11 -11.77
N ARG A 95 12.55 -8.16 -12.12
CA ARG A 95 12.62 -9.50 -11.49
C ARG A 95 13.95 -10.26 -11.59
N HIS A 96 14.93 -9.71 -12.31
CA HIS A 96 16.27 -10.28 -12.47
C HIS A 96 17.38 -9.34 -11.95
N GLU A 97 17.00 -8.16 -11.45
CA GLU A 97 17.92 -7.21 -10.86
C GLU A 97 18.33 -7.68 -9.46
N LYS A 98 19.63 -7.61 -9.18
CA LYS A 98 20.16 -7.97 -7.86
C LYS A 98 20.05 -6.78 -6.93
N THR A 99 19.39 -6.97 -5.80
CA THR A 99 19.14 -5.93 -4.79
C THR A 99 19.63 -6.32 -3.40
N VAL A 100 20.03 -7.59 -3.21
CA VAL A 100 20.57 -8.11 -1.96
C VAL A 100 22.05 -8.47 -2.12
N GLY A 101 22.89 -8.00 -1.19
CA GLY A 101 24.33 -8.29 -1.15
C GLY A 101 25.18 -7.34 -2.00
N VAL A 102 26.37 -7.80 -2.40
CA VAL A 102 27.32 -7.05 -3.22
C VAL A 102 27.30 -7.61 -4.64
N TYR A 103 27.19 -6.73 -5.64
CA TYR A 103 27.07 -7.05 -7.06
C TYR A 103 28.16 -6.38 -7.91
#